data_AF-A0A9C6DZS2-F1
#
_entry.id   AF-A0A9C6DZS2-F1
#
_cell.length_a   1.000
_cell.length_b   1.000
_cell.length_c   1.000
_cell.angle_alpha   90.00
_cell.angle_beta   90.00
_cell.angle_gamma   90.00
#
_symmetry.space_group_name_H-M   'P 1'
#
loop_
_entity.id
_entity.type
_entity.pdbx_description
1 polymer ?
#
loop_
_entity_poly.entity_id
_entity_poly.type
_entity_poly.pdbx_seq_one_letter_code
_entity_poly.pdbx_strand_id
1 'polypeptide(L)'
;MFSTPVICFLLLICSLYTTAAMGNAGCSQVCTREYEPVCGTLKSGDKLMHCSFPNKCLLNVRKCKHHEDWSMKPGVCFKDTKNCRTILTD
;
A
#
# COMPACT_ATOMS: atom_id res chain seq x y z
N MET A 1 20.29 45.36 5.24
CA MET A 1 19.35 45.43 4.10
C MET A 1 19.75 44.34 3.13
N PHE A 2 19.06 43.19 3.12
CA PHE A 2 19.39 42.10 2.20
C PHE A 2 18.95 42.52 0.79
N SER A 3 19.85 42.45 -0.18
CA SER A 3 19.57 42.84 -1.56
C SER A 3 18.43 41.99 -2.11
N THR A 4 17.52 42.61 -2.87
CA THR A 4 16.38 41.96 -3.55
C THR A 4 16.69 40.61 -4.23
N PRO A 5 17.86 40.37 -4.89
CA PRO A 5 18.17 39.05 -5.44
C PRO A 5 18.32 37.96 -4.38
N VAL A 6 18.86 38.28 -3.20
CA VAL A 6 19.09 37.32 -2.11
C VAL A 6 17.76 36.80 -1.58
N ILE A 7 16.78 37.69 -1.44
CA ILE A 7 15.43 37.34 -0.98
C ILE A 7 14.74 36.43 -2.02
N CYS A 8 14.86 36.74 -3.31
CA CYS A 8 14.30 35.90 -4.38
C CYS A 8 14.92 34.49 -4.41
N PHE A 9 16.25 34.38 -4.26
CA PHE A 9 16.91 33.08 -4.21
C PHE A 9 16.45 32.24 -3.01
N LEU A 10 16.28 32.86 -1.84
CA LEU A 10 15.78 32.17 -0.64
C LEU A 10 14.33 31.67 -0.78
N LEU A 11 13.48 32.41 -1.49
CA LEU A 11 12.09 31.99 -1.74
C LEU A 11 12.00 30.84 -2.78
N LEU A 12 12.86 30.86 -3.80
CA LEU A 12 12.91 29.80 -4.81
C LEU A 12 13.41 28.47 -4.23
N ILE A 13 14.45 28.50 -3.40
CA ILE A 13 14.93 27.28 -2.71
C ILE A 13 13.86 26.77 -1.74
N CYS A 14 13.17 27.64 -1.00
CA CYS A 14 12.13 27.24 -0.05
C CYS A 14 10.95 26.54 -0.77
N SER A 15 10.58 27.02 -1.95
CA SER A 15 9.53 26.44 -2.79
C SER A 15 9.92 25.06 -3.37
N LEU A 16 11.21 24.80 -3.57
CA LEU A 16 11.73 23.48 -3.96
C LEU A 16 11.72 22.49 -2.79
N TYR A 17 11.97 22.96 -1.57
CA TYR A 17 11.98 22.08 -0.38
C TYR A 17 10.58 21.68 0.11
N THR A 18 9.55 22.51 -0.09
CA THR A 18 8.19 22.23 0.41
C THR A 18 7.47 21.10 -0.32
N THR A 19 7.87 20.74 -1.55
CA THR A 19 7.26 19.63 -2.29
C THR A 19 7.86 18.25 -1.98
N ALA A 20 8.98 18.21 -1.24
CA ALA A 20 9.72 16.97 -0.98
C ALA A 20 9.31 16.23 0.31
N ALA A 21 8.39 16.79 1.11
CA ALA A 21 8.04 16.26 2.43
C ALA A 21 6.65 15.59 2.47
N MET A 22 6.44 14.56 1.66
CA MET A 22 5.38 13.56 1.91
C MET A 22 6.05 12.22 2.23
N GLY A 23 6.54 12.15 3.47
CA GLY A 23 7.04 10.91 4.07
C GLY A 23 5.90 9.88 4.16
N ASN A 24 6.20 8.67 3.70
CA ASN A 24 5.30 7.52 3.52
C ASN A 24 4.71 6.94 4.83
N ALA A 25 3.89 7.70 5.55
CA ALA A 25 3.15 7.22 6.72
C ALA A 25 1.91 6.36 6.36
N GLY A 26 1.72 5.97 5.10
CA GLY A 26 0.37 5.66 4.57
C GLY A 26 -0.17 4.25 4.81
N CYS A 27 0.67 3.24 5.04
CA CYS A 27 0.24 1.83 4.94
C CYS A 27 0.50 0.98 6.20
N SER A 28 1.07 1.57 7.26
CA SER A 28 1.37 0.88 8.50
C SER A 28 0.14 0.87 9.43
N GLN A 29 -0.88 0.10 9.07
CA GLN A 29 -2.03 -0.15 9.93
C GLN A 29 -1.78 -1.38 10.82
N VAL A 30 -2.10 -1.26 12.11
CA VAL A 30 -2.09 -2.40 13.03
C VAL A 30 -3.37 -3.21 12.83
N CYS A 31 -3.22 -4.48 12.48
CA CYS A 31 -4.33 -5.42 12.37
C CYS A 31 -4.40 -6.29 13.63
N THR A 32 -5.61 -6.47 14.14
CA THR A 32 -5.94 -7.49 15.12
C THR A 32 -5.76 -8.88 14.52
N ARG A 33 -5.61 -9.88 15.40
CA ARG A 33 -5.41 -11.29 15.01
C ARG A 33 -6.74 -12.04 14.89
N GLU A 34 -7.86 -11.35 14.68
CA GLU A 34 -9.12 -12.05 14.41
C GLU A 34 -9.05 -12.78 13.07
N TYR A 35 -9.65 -13.97 13.04
CA TYR A 35 -9.74 -14.79 11.86
C TYR A 35 -11.12 -14.62 11.23
N GLU A 36 -11.20 -13.74 10.23
CA GLU A 36 -12.38 -13.45 9.42
C GLU A 36 -11.96 -13.50 7.94
N PRO A 37 -11.78 -14.71 7.38
CA PRO A 37 -11.05 -14.86 6.13
C PRO A 37 -11.74 -14.16 4.96
N VAL A 38 -10.92 -13.64 4.05
CA VAL A 38 -11.38 -13.04 2.80
C VAL A 38 -10.60 -13.61 1.62
N CYS A 39 -11.29 -13.88 0.52
CA CYS A 39 -10.69 -14.32 -0.72
C CYS A 39 -10.29 -13.09 -1.52
N GLY A 40 -8.98 -12.81 -1.52
CA GLY A 40 -8.37 -11.79 -2.35
C GLY A 40 -8.17 -12.30 -3.78
N THR A 41 -8.51 -11.48 -4.77
CA THR A 41 -8.18 -11.73 -6.19
C THR A 41 -7.32 -10.59 -6.72
N LEU A 42 -6.08 -10.89 -7.09
CA LEU A 42 -5.16 -9.94 -7.73
C LEU A 42 -5.12 -10.19 -9.23
N LYS A 43 -5.24 -9.12 -10.01
CA LYS A 43 -4.97 -9.13 -11.44
C LYS A 43 -3.60 -8.51 -11.69
N SER A 44 -2.65 -9.31 -12.15
CA SER A 44 -1.31 -8.85 -12.52
C SER A 44 -1.06 -9.20 -13.99
N GLY A 45 -1.25 -8.22 -14.88
CA GLY A 45 -1.29 -8.45 -16.33
C GLY A 45 -2.41 -9.43 -16.70
N ASP A 46 -2.04 -10.51 -17.40
CA ASP A 46 -2.95 -11.59 -17.79
C ASP A 46 -3.14 -12.67 -16.72
N LYS A 47 -2.43 -12.57 -15.59
CA LYS A 47 -2.52 -13.56 -14.50
C LYS A 47 -3.54 -13.12 -13.47
N LEU A 48 -4.40 -14.07 -13.09
CA LEU A 48 -5.31 -13.97 -11.97
C LEU A 48 -4.77 -14.83 -10.83
N MET A 49 -4.60 -14.22 -9.66
CA MET A 49 -4.17 -14.89 -8.45
C MET A 49 -5.26 -14.77 -7.39
N HIS A 50 -5.65 -15.91 -6.81
CA HIS A 50 -6.58 -15.97 -5.70
C HIS A 50 -5.84 -16.42 -4.44
N CYS A 51 -5.95 -15.65 -3.36
CA CYS A 51 -5.32 -15.94 -2.07
C CYS A 51 -6.28 -15.65 -0.91
N SER A 52 -6.34 -16.57 0.04
CA SER A 52 -7.11 -16.42 1.26
C SER A 52 -6.31 -15.60 2.29
N PHE A 53 -6.79 -14.40 2.62
CA PHE A 53 -6.20 -13.56 3.66
C PHE A 53 -6.91 -13.81 5.00
N PRO A 54 -6.19 -13.79 6.14
CA PRO A 54 -6.78 -14.10 7.45
C PRO A 54 -7.88 -13.12 7.86
N ASN A 55 -7.78 -11.86 7.44
CA ASN A 55 -8.83 -10.86 7.61
C ASN A 55 -8.71 -9.73 6.57
N LYS A 56 -9.76 -8.91 6.50
CA LYS A 56 -9.85 -7.74 5.60
C LYS A 56 -8.75 -6.71 5.86
N CYS A 57 -8.30 -6.56 7.11
CA CYS A 57 -7.30 -5.57 7.48
C CYS A 57 -5.94 -5.89 6.83
N LEU A 58 -5.50 -7.14 6.94
CA LEU A 58 -4.24 -7.60 6.34
C LEU A 58 -4.25 -7.45 4.81
N LEU A 59 -5.39 -7.74 4.17
CA LEU A 59 -5.54 -7.52 2.73
C LEU A 59 -5.40 -6.04 2.36
N ASN A 60 -6.01 -5.13 3.12
CA ASN A 60 -5.89 -3.69 2.86
C ASN A 60 -4.47 -3.15 3.08
N VAL A 61 -3.78 -3.62 4.12
CA VAL A 61 -2.37 -3.29 4.34
C VAL A 61 -1.51 -3.72 3.15
N ARG A 62 -1.74 -4.93 2.64
CA ARG A 62 -1.07 -5.45 1.44
C ARG A 62 -1.33 -4.57 0.22
N LYS A 63 -2.60 -4.26 -0.07
CA LYS A 63 -3.00 -3.35 -1.17
C LYS A 63 -2.22 -2.05 -1.12
N CYS A 64 -2.13 -1.46 0.07
CA CYS A 64 -1.45 -0.19 0.29
C CYS A 64 0.07 -0.31 0.10
N LYS A 65 0.72 -1.29 0.77
CA LYS A 65 2.17 -1.45 0.75
C LYS A 65 2.75 -1.75 -0.62
N HIS A 66 2.05 -2.57 -1.42
CA HIS A 66 2.56 -3.05 -2.71
C HIS A 66 1.89 -2.36 -3.90
N HIS A 67 0.98 -1.42 -3.66
CA HIS A 67 0.17 -0.79 -4.71
C HIS A 67 -0.56 -1.81 -5.60
N GLU A 68 -1.01 -2.91 -4.98
CA GLU A 68 -1.68 -4.02 -5.64
C GLU A 68 -3.20 -3.83 -5.61
N ASP A 69 -3.86 -4.00 -6.76
CA ASP A 69 -5.33 -3.92 -6.82
C ASP A 69 -5.98 -5.29 -6.54
N TRP A 70 -6.09 -5.62 -5.25
CA TRP A 70 -6.83 -6.79 -4.80
C TRP A 70 -8.33 -6.51 -4.74
N SER A 71 -9.13 -7.35 -5.40
CA SER A 71 -10.57 -7.50 -5.15
C SER A 71 -10.79 -8.44 -3.95
N MET A 72 -11.81 -8.21 -3.13
CA MET A 72 -12.10 -9.05 -1.96
C MET A 72 -13.51 -9.64 -1.98
N LYS A 73 -13.63 -10.89 -1.53
CA LYS A 73 -14.91 -11.56 -1.25
C LYS A 73 -14.87 -12.17 0.16
N PRO A 74 -15.97 -12.18 0.92
CA PRO A 74 -16.02 -12.85 2.22
C PRO A 74 -15.74 -14.35 2.10
N GLY A 75 -15.08 -14.92 3.12
CA GLY A 75 -14.72 -16.34 3.17
C GLY A 75 -13.37 -16.66 2.53
N VAL A 76 -12.96 -17.92 2.62
CA VAL A 76 -11.73 -18.41 1.97
C VAL A 76 -11.93 -18.55 0.46
N CYS A 77 -10.83 -18.54 -0.30
CA CYS A 77 -10.90 -18.90 -1.72
C CYS A 77 -11.18 -20.39 -1.89
N PHE A 78 -11.93 -20.76 -2.94
CA PHE A 78 -12.15 -22.17 -3.30
C PHE A 78 -10.82 -22.89 -3.59
N LYS A 79 -9.88 -22.18 -4.22
CA LYS A 79 -8.54 -22.68 -4.51
C LYS A 79 -7.55 -21.54 -4.41
N ASP A 80 -6.60 -21.66 -3.49
CA ASP A 80 -5.48 -20.74 -3.42
C ASP A 80 -4.49 -21.02 -4.56
N THR A 81 -3.87 -19.95 -5.05
CA THR A 81 -2.77 -20.05 -6.01
C THR A 81 -1.52 -20.59 -5.28
N LYS A 82 -0.69 -21.41 -5.94
CA LYS A 82 0.46 -22.09 -5.30
C LYS A 82 1.42 -21.14 -4.56
N ASN A 83 1.43 -19.85 -4.91
CA ASN A 83 2.35 -18.84 -4.37
C ASN A 83 1.72 -17.91 -3.31
N CYS A 84 0.51 -18.20 -2.81
CA CYS A 84 -0.12 -17.37 -1.78
C CYS A 84 0.63 -17.35 -0.46
N ARG A 85 1.34 -18.44 -0.13
CA ARG A 85 2.17 -18.51 1.09
C ARG A 85 3.20 -17.38 1.13
N THR A 86 3.84 -17.09 0.01
CA THR A 86 4.85 -16.02 -0.09
C THR A 86 4.23 -14.63 0.07
N ILE A 87 2.99 -14.44 -0.39
CA ILE A 87 2.26 -13.16 -0.32
C ILE A 87 1.79 -12.84 1.10
N LEU A 88 1.50 -13.86 1.92
CA LEU A 88 0.98 -13.68 3.29
C LEU A 88 2.06 -13.43 4.34
N THR A 89 3.33 -13.73 4.04
CA THR A 89 4.47 -13.59 4.96
C THR A 89 5.27 -12.31 4.78
N ASP A 90 4.86 -11.44 3.87
CA ASP A 90 5.56 -10.24 3.41
C ASP A 90 4.73 -8.98 3.72
#